data_AF-A0A7C9FTJ2-F1
#
_entry.id   AF-A0A7C9FTJ2-F1
#
_cell.length_a   1.000
_cell.length_b   1.000
_cell.length_c   1.000
_cell.angle_alpha   90.00
_cell.angle_beta   90.00
_cell.angle_gamma   90.00
#
_symmetry.space_group_name_H-M   'P 1'
#
loop_
_entity.id
_entity.type
_entity.pdbx_description
1 polymer ?
#
loop_
_entity_poly.entity_id
_entity_poly.type
_entity_poly.pdbx_seq_one_letter_code
_entity_poly.pdbx_strand_id
1 'polypeptide(L)'
;MWSAPPARFAEAPNFDFHHARRRAIPIAIALRNQFSGSYYRDSFVRALKARDIDCAYIASGFFTDFTARLADTAPDFGIDEEMEGKRVVLLGGFNEDPKELRELRDALIQRGVEAQARTLRPPERGEVPLRWHAKVAVFLSDSKPVLAIVGSSNFSAPTMYGGSEHKFIASPSRVQVEADSFYWLRSHLDADQVVHDAFHYWGGGRLAPHIAFDHEKFDEEIEKLIESTYSRLDSFSWRDV
;
A
#
# COMPACT_ATOMS: atom_id res chain seq x y z
N MET A 1 32.71 44.64 -4.92
CA MET A 1 31.99 43.49 -4.33
C MET A 1 30.54 43.61 -4.74
N TRP A 2 30.09 42.82 -5.71
CA TRP A 2 28.69 42.79 -6.15
C TRP A 2 28.14 41.39 -5.85
N SER A 3 27.12 41.35 -5.01
CA SER A 3 26.44 40.13 -4.56
C SER A 3 25.53 39.62 -5.68
N ALA A 4 25.70 38.37 -6.09
CA ALA A 4 24.81 37.73 -7.06
C ALA A 4 23.40 37.53 -6.45
N PRO A 5 22.31 37.68 -7.23
CA PRO A 5 20.97 37.42 -6.75
C PRO A 5 20.74 35.90 -6.58
N PRO A 6 19.89 35.47 -5.64
CA PRO A 6 19.55 34.06 -5.50
C PRO A 6 18.85 33.55 -6.75
N ALA A 7 19.25 32.35 -7.19
CA ALA A 7 18.62 31.66 -8.30
C ALA A 7 17.12 31.49 -8.03
N ARG A 8 16.28 32.04 -8.90
CA ARG A 8 14.84 31.74 -8.89
C ARG A 8 14.68 30.26 -9.27
N PHE A 9 14.20 29.46 -8.34
CA PHE A 9 13.66 28.14 -8.67
C PHE A 9 12.54 28.35 -9.69
N ALA A 10 12.63 27.67 -10.83
CA ALA A 10 11.59 27.70 -11.84
C ALA A 10 10.29 27.20 -11.20
N GLU A 11 9.23 28.00 -11.28
CA GLU A 11 7.88 27.55 -10.92
C GLU A 11 7.55 26.32 -11.76
N ALA A 12 7.17 25.23 -11.09
CA ALA A 12 6.75 24.01 -11.75
C ALA A 12 5.57 24.34 -12.70
N PRO A 13 5.53 23.77 -13.92
CA PRO A 13 4.45 24.02 -14.86
C PRO A 13 3.11 23.71 -14.20
N ASN A 14 2.17 24.64 -14.33
CA ASN A 14 0.81 24.52 -13.81
C ASN A 14 0.08 23.48 -14.68
N PHE A 15 0.22 22.21 -14.32
CA PHE A 15 -0.50 21.11 -14.96
C PHE A 15 -1.97 21.18 -14.56
N ASP A 16 -2.87 21.13 -15.54
CA ASP A 16 -4.31 20.96 -15.27
C ASP A 16 -4.54 19.52 -14.80
N PHE A 17 -4.40 19.32 -13.48
CA PHE A 17 -4.47 18.02 -12.82
C PHE A 17 -5.80 17.29 -13.07
N HIS A 18 -6.90 18.02 -13.22
CA HIS A 18 -8.21 17.41 -13.46
C HIS A 18 -8.33 16.77 -14.85
N HIS A 19 -7.62 17.29 -15.85
CA HIS A 19 -7.67 16.75 -17.20
C HIS A 19 -6.76 15.52 -17.38
N ALA A 20 -5.60 15.49 -16.70
CA ALA A 20 -4.70 14.34 -16.72
C ALA A 20 -5.27 13.12 -15.96
N ARG A 21 -5.95 13.34 -14.84
CA ARG A 21 -6.57 12.28 -14.01
C ARG A 21 -7.61 11.45 -14.75
N ARG A 22 -8.43 12.07 -15.61
CA ARG A 22 -9.46 11.36 -16.40
C ARG A 22 -8.89 10.42 -17.48
N ARG A 23 -7.59 10.50 -17.77
CA ARG A 23 -6.88 9.63 -18.75
C ARG A 23 -5.88 8.70 -18.08
N ALA A 24 -5.78 8.75 -16.75
CA ALA A 24 -4.89 7.87 -16.02
C ALA A 24 -5.44 6.44 -16.04
N ILE A 25 -4.51 5.53 -15.92
CA ILE A 25 -4.69 4.10 -16.12
C ILE A 25 -4.87 3.54 -14.75
N PRO A 26 -5.89 2.70 -14.51
CA PRO A 26 -6.11 2.11 -13.20
C PRO A 26 -5.02 1.09 -12.76
N ILE A 27 -3.81 1.18 -13.31
CA ILE A 27 -2.65 0.35 -13.03
C ILE A 27 -1.41 1.23 -12.89
N ALA A 28 -0.65 1.03 -11.82
CA ALA A 28 0.71 1.53 -11.68
C ALA A 28 1.65 0.38 -11.29
N ILE A 29 2.86 0.40 -11.84
CA ILE A 29 3.94 -0.51 -11.45
C ILE A 29 5.08 0.35 -10.93
N ALA A 30 5.45 0.14 -9.67
CA ALA A 30 6.56 0.83 -9.03
C ALA A 30 7.74 -0.11 -8.83
N LEU A 31 8.89 0.26 -9.39
CA LEU A 31 10.14 -0.47 -9.21
C LEU A 31 10.91 0.18 -8.06
N ARG A 32 11.12 -0.53 -6.95
CA ARG A 32 11.69 0.07 -5.73
C ARG A 32 13.14 0.55 -5.87
N ASN A 33 13.85 0.17 -6.94
CA ASN A 33 15.14 0.77 -7.29
C ASN A 33 15.03 2.22 -7.81
N GLN A 34 13.81 2.70 -8.03
CA GLN A 34 13.49 4.05 -8.51
C GLN A 34 12.83 4.92 -7.44
N PHE A 35 12.45 4.31 -6.30
CA PHE A 35 11.69 4.95 -5.22
C PHE A 35 12.32 4.71 -3.85
N SER A 36 11.76 5.35 -2.82
CA SER A 36 12.07 5.02 -1.43
C SER A 36 11.77 3.54 -1.16
N GLY A 37 12.61 2.89 -0.34
CA GLY A 37 12.35 1.53 0.14
C GLY A 37 11.06 1.40 0.95
N SER A 38 10.48 2.52 1.38
CA SER A 38 9.22 2.58 2.15
C SER A 38 7.98 2.84 1.27
N TYR A 39 8.11 2.84 -0.06
CA TYR A 39 7.01 3.19 -0.97
C TYR A 39 5.73 2.35 -0.74
N TYR A 40 5.90 1.06 -0.46
CA TYR A 40 4.80 0.15 -0.16
C TYR A 40 4.08 0.52 1.15
N ARG A 41 4.82 0.88 2.20
CA ARG A 41 4.27 1.40 3.46
C ARG A 41 3.47 2.66 3.21
N ASP A 42 4.05 3.61 2.50
CA ASP A 42 3.48 4.94 2.30
C ASP A 42 2.15 4.84 1.55
N SER A 43 2.14 4.04 0.48
CA SER A 43 0.93 3.76 -0.31
C SER A 43 -0.13 3.05 0.52
N PHE A 44 0.27 2.07 1.34
CA PHE A 44 -0.63 1.37 2.26
C PHE A 44 -1.30 2.33 3.26
N VAL A 45 -0.48 3.13 3.96
CA VAL A 45 -0.98 4.04 5.00
C VAL A 45 -1.91 5.07 4.38
N ARG A 46 -1.55 5.65 3.24
CA ARG A 46 -2.42 6.64 2.60
C ARG A 46 -3.72 6.03 2.08
N ALA A 47 -3.66 4.85 1.48
CA ALA A 47 -4.87 4.15 1.05
C ALA A 47 -5.81 3.89 2.24
N LEU A 48 -5.25 3.52 3.39
CA LEU A 48 -6.04 3.35 4.61
C LEU A 48 -6.58 4.68 5.15
N LYS A 49 -5.90 5.82 4.96
CA LYS A 49 -6.39 7.16 5.31
C LYS A 49 -7.44 7.72 4.33
N ALA A 50 -7.57 7.16 3.13
CA ALA A 50 -8.54 7.62 2.14
C ALA A 50 -9.96 7.57 2.72
N ARG A 51 -10.76 8.62 2.50
CA ARG A 51 -12.03 8.80 3.20
C ARG A 51 -13.09 7.76 2.81
N ASP A 52 -13.06 7.35 1.56
CA ASP A 52 -13.96 6.37 0.96
C ASP A 52 -13.61 4.93 1.33
N ILE A 53 -12.42 4.66 1.87
CA ILE A 53 -12.01 3.32 2.31
C ILE A 53 -12.55 3.02 3.71
N ASP A 54 -13.37 1.98 3.84
CA ASP A 54 -13.89 1.52 5.13
C ASP A 54 -13.12 0.32 5.70
N CYS A 55 -12.47 -0.46 4.83
CA CYS A 55 -11.87 -1.72 5.21
C CYS A 55 -10.65 -2.07 4.38
N ALA A 56 -9.66 -2.74 4.99
CA ALA A 56 -8.52 -3.31 4.30
C ALA A 56 -8.31 -4.78 4.70
N TYR A 57 -8.08 -5.64 3.72
CA TYR A 57 -7.62 -7.02 3.89
C TYR A 57 -6.14 -7.08 3.50
N ILE A 58 -5.30 -7.46 4.45
CA ILE A 58 -3.85 -7.44 4.29
C ILE A 58 -3.32 -8.85 4.50
N ALA A 59 -2.79 -9.46 3.45
CA ALA A 59 -2.20 -10.78 3.49
C ALA A 59 -0.70 -10.71 3.23
N SER A 60 0.10 -11.23 4.17
CA SER A 60 1.55 -11.24 4.09
C SER A 60 2.09 -12.52 4.72
N GLY A 61 3.28 -12.95 4.27
CA GLY A 61 3.99 -14.03 4.95
C GLY A 61 4.35 -13.58 6.36
N PHE A 62 5.00 -12.43 6.48
CA PHE A 62 5.50 -11.92 7.76
C PHE A 62 4.88 -10.57 8.09
N PHE A 63 4.72 -10.30 9.39
CA PHE A 63 4.24 -9.04 9.93
C PHE A 63 5.18 -8.59 11.04
N THR A 64 5.30 -7.28 11.24
CA THR A 64 5.95 -6.71 12.42
C THR A 64 5.17 -5.49 12.85
N ASP A 65 5.07 -5.20 14.14
CA ASP A 65 4.56 -3.90 14.57
C ASP A 65 5.51 -2.77 14.12
N PHE A 66 5.00 -1.91 13.24
CA PHE A 66 5.69 -0.72 12.74
C PHE A 66 5.12 0.58 13.31
N THR A 67 3.97 0.52 13.99
CA THR A 67 3.13 1.68 14.30
C THR A 67 3.80 2.68 15.25
N ALA A 68 4.43 2.19 16.33
CA ALA A 68 5.16 3.01 17.28
C ALA A 68 6.30 3.78 16.60
N ARG A 69 7.01 3.10 15.69
CA ARG A 69 8.12 3.71 14.96
C ARG A 69 7.67 4.73 13.93
N LEU A 70 6.50 4.55 13.29
CA LEU A 70 5.98 5.58 12.38
C LEU A 70 5.77 6.89 13.10
N ALA A 71 5.21 6.85 14.33
CA ALA A 71 5.05 8.06 15.14
C ALA A 71 6.39 8.81 15.35
N ASP A 72 7.51 8.08 15.53
CA ASP A 72 8.82 8.67 15.80
C ASP A 72 9.58 9.11 14.53
N THR A 73 9.53 8.29 13.48
CA THR A 73 10.44 8.41 12.32
C THR A 73 9.78 8.91 11.06
N ALA A 74 8.46 8.73 10.95
CA ALA A 74 7.68 9.02 9.76
C ALA A 74 6.24 9.43 10.16
N PRO A 75 6.06 10.49 10.97
CA PRO A 75 4.78 10.82 11.60
C PRO A 75 3.66 11.12 10.60
N ASP A 76 3.99 11.60 9.41
CA ASP A 76 3.04 11.80 8.29
C ASP A 76 2.34 10.50 7.89
N PHE A 77 3.00 9.37 8.17
CA PHE A 77 2.50 8.01 7.95
C PHE A 77 2.04 7.32 9.25
N GLY A 78 1.90 8.07 10.34
CA GLY A 78 1.37 7.56 11.58
C GLY A 78 -0.07 7.03 11.41
N ILE A 79 -0.44 6.08 12.26
CA ILE A 79 -1.83 5.68 12.46
C ILE A 79 -2.46 6.73 13.37
N ASP A 80 -3.42 7.50 12.85
CA ASP A 80 -4.04 8.65 13.49
C ASP A 80 -5.57 8.65 13.31
N GLU A 81 -6.20 9.77 13.68
CA GLU A 81 -7.66 9.98 13.67
C GLU A 81 -8.29 9.75 12.30
N GLU A 82 -7.55 9.89 11.19
CA GLU A 82 -8.07 9.62 9.85
C GLU A 82 -8.39 8.14 9.62
N MET A 83 -7.83 7.25 10.46
CA MET A 83 -8.05 5.81 10.39
C MET A 83 -9.03 5.28 11.44
N GLU A 84 -9.53 6.14 12.33
CA GLU A 84 -10.44 5.73 13.40
C GLU A 84 -11.73 5.13 12.83
N GLY A 85 -12.17 4.00 13.37
CA GLY A 85 -13.37 3.28 12.94
C GLY A 85 -13.22 2.46 11.64
N LYS A 86 -12.08 2.55 10.94
CA LYS A 86 -11.82 1.69 9.77
C LYS A 86 -11.50 0.28 10.20
N ARG A 87 -11.84 -0.70 9.36
CA ARG A 87 -11.62 -2.12 9.66
C ARG A 87 -10.37 -2.67 8.96
N VAL A 88 -9.48 -3.32 9.69
CA VAL A 88 -8.29 -3.98 9.11
C VAL A 88 -8.30 -5.46 9.43
N VAL A 89 -8.21 -6.31 8.41
CA VAL A 89 -8.10 -7.77 8.57
C VAL A 89 -6.69 -8.20 8.15
N LEU A 90 -5.87 -8.61 9.11
CA LEU A 90 -4.52 -9.13 8.89
C LEU A 90 -4.57 -10.65 8.70
N LEU A 91 -3.97 -11.14 7.61
CA LEU A 91 -4.00 -12.54 7.18
C LEU A 91 -2.56 -13.09 7.05
N GLY A 92 -2.16 -13.93 8.00
CA GLY A 92 -0.82 -14.53 8.08
C GLY A 92 -0.73 -15.98 7.60
N GLY A 93 0.48 -16.42 7.27
CA GLY A 93 0.76 -17.82 6.95
C GLY A 93 0.59 -18.76 8.16
N PHE A 94 0.45 -20.07 7.92
CA PHE A 94 0.26 -21.06 8.97
C PHE A 94 1.46 -21.22 9.92
N ASN A 95 2.69 -21.11 9.41
CA ASN A 95 3.94 -21.32 10.16
C ASN A 95 4.51 -20.04 10.78
N GLU A 96 3.75 -18.95 10.74
CA GLU A 96 4.21 -17.64 11.17
C GLU A 96 4.00 -17.47 12.66
N ASP A 97 4.92 -16.76 13.33
CA ASP A 97 4.75 -16.46 14.75
C ASP A 97 3.48 -15.60 14.91
N PRO A 98 2.42 -16.12 15.55
CA PRO A 98 1.19 -15.35 15.73
C PRO A 98 1.41 -14.11 16.58
N LYS A 99 2.53 -14.04 17.33
CA LYS A 99 2.84 -12.91 18.19
C LYS A 99 2.94 -11.60 17.40
N GLU A 100 3.75 -11.53 16.35
CA GLU A 100 3.97 -10.27 15.61
C GLU A 100 2.67 -9.79 14.93
N LEU A 101 1.85 -10.73 14.47
CA LEU A 101 0.53 -10.46 13.91
C LEU A 101 -0.43 -9.89 14.97
N ARG A 102 -0.45 -10.46 16.19
CA ARG A 102 -1.25 -9.94 17.32
C ARG A 102 -0.76 -8.58 17.78
N GLU A 103 0.55 -8.38 17.86
CA GLU A 103 1.13 -7.11 18.27
C GLU A 103 0.73 -5.98 17.31
N LEU A 104 0.81 -6.23 16.00
CA LEU A 104 0.34 -5.25 15.01
C LEU A 104 -1.17 -5.01 15.12
N ARG A 105 -1.99 -6.07 15.30
CA ARG A 105 -3.44 -5.92 15.53
C ARG A 105 -3.72 -5.03 16.74
N ASP A 106 -3.10 -5.35 17.87
CA ASP A 106 -3.35 -4.66 19.14
C ASP A 106 -2.89 -3.20 19.05
N ALA A 107 -1.79 -2.93 18.34
CA ALA A 107 -1.32 -1.58 18.10
C ALA A 107 -2.26 -0.75 17.19
N LEU A 108 -2.87 -1.38 16.18
CA LEU A 108 -3.92 -0.76 15.36
C LEU A 108 -5.18 -0.46 16.20
N ILE A 109 -5.62 -1.39 17.05
CA ILE A 109 -6.76 -1.21 17.97
C ILE A 109 -6.51 -0.04 18.93
N GLN A 110 -5.30 0.08 19.48
CA GLN A 110 -4.92 1.20 20.36
C GLN A 110 -5.04 2.58 19.68
N ARG A 111 -5.09 2.62 18.35
CA ARG A 111 -5.24 3.83 17.54
C ARG A 111 -6.65 3.99 16.96
N GLY A 112 -7.62 3.22 17.45
CA GLY A 112 -9.02 3.34 17.05
C GLY A 112 -9.41 2.57 15.78
N VAL A 113 -8.50 1.76 15.21
CA VAL A 113 -8.79 0.90 14.06
C VAL A 113 -9.45 -0.40 14.53
N GLU A 114 -10.53 -0.82 13.88
CA GLU A 114 -11.15 -2.13 14.12
C GLU A 114 -10.30 -3.25 13.48
N ALA A 115 -9.28 -3.73 14.18
CA ALA A 115 -8.35 -4.71 13.63
C ALA A 115 -8.65 -6.17 14.03
N GLN A 116 -8.50 -7.09 13.07
CA GLN A 116 -8.57 -8.54 13.25
C GLN A 116 -7.27 -9.18 12.76
N ALA A 117 -6.90 -10.30 13.36
CA ALA A 117 -5.73 -11.09 12.98
C ALA A 117 -6.15 -12.55 12.77
N ARG A 118 -5.82 -13.10 11.60
CA ARG A 118 -6.10 -14.49 11.25
C ARG A 118 -4.89 -15.16 10.61
N THR A 119 -4.76 -16.46 10.76
CA THR A 119 -3.74 -17.27 10.09
C THR A 119 -4.36 -18.40 9.28
N LEU A 120 -3.64 -18.87 8.26
CA LEU A 120 -3.99 -20.12 7.58
C LEU A 120 -4.02 -21.27 8.60
N ARG A 121 -5.01 -22.15 8.46
CA ARG A 121 -5.09 -23.35 9.28
C ARG A 121 -3.88 -24.28 9.03
N PRO A 122 -3.48 -25.05 10.06
CA PRO A 122 -2.57 -26.17 9.86
C PRO A 122 -3.10 -27.11 8.78
N PRO A 123 -2.21 -27.69 7.94
CA PRO A 123 -2.62 -28.78 7.07
C PRO A 123 -3.11 -29.94 7.93
N GLU A 124 -4.18 -30.60 7.49
CA GLU A 124 -4.62 -31.85 8.10
C GLU A 124 -3.67 -33.01 7.74
N ARG A 125 -3.82 -34.15 8.42
CA ARG A 125 -2.89 -35.28 8.26
C ARG A 125 -2.94 -35.81 6.82
N GLY A 126 -1.84 -35.65 6.10
CA GLY A 126 -1.70 -36.08 4.70
C GLY A 126 -1.90 -34.95 3.68
N GLU A 127 -2.23 -33.74 4.12
CA GLU A 127 -2.32 -32.56 3.26
C GLU A 127 -0.97 -31.88 3.07
N VAL A 128 -0.82 -31.19 1.94
CA VAL A 128 0.35 -30.35 1.65
C VAL A 128 0.22 -29.05 2.46
N PRO A 129 1.23 -28.65 3.26
CA PRO A 129 1.21 -27.40 3.99
C PRO A 129 1.04 -26.20 3.05
N LEU A 130 -0.06 -25.47 3.15
CA LEU A 130 -0.24 -24.21 2.46
C LEU A 130 0.63 -23.15 3.12
N ARG A 131 1.58 -22.60 2.36
CA ARG A 131 2.38 -21.44 2.77
C ARG A 131 1.91 -20.21 2.03
N TRP A 132 1.68 -19.13 2.76
CA TRP A 132 1.36 -17.85 2.16
C TRP A 132 2.65 -17.12 1.78
N HIS A 133 2.85 -16.86 0.49
CA HIS A 133 4.02 -16.14 0.00
C HIS A 133 3.68 -14.79 -0.64
N ALA A 134 2.45 -14.59 -1.10
CA ALA A 134 2.02 -13.34 -1.73
C ALA A 134 1.93 -12.21 -0.70
N LYS A 135 2.07 -10.95 -1.14
CA LYS A 135 1.92 -9.78 -0.28
C LYS A 135 0.89 -8.91 -0.94
N VAL A 136 -0.29 -8.88 -0.35
CA VAL A 136 -1.48 -8.33 -0.98
C VAL A 136 -2.19 -7.48 0.05
N ALA A 137 -2.53 -6.26 -0.33
CA ALA A 137 -3.49 -5.43 0.40
C ALA A 137 -4.66 -5.15 -0.54
N VAL A 138 -5.88 -5.44 -0.11
CA VAL A 138 -7.10 -5.08 -0.82
C VAL A 138 -7.89 -4.11 0.05
N PHE A 139 -8.28 -2.98 -0.50
CA PHE A 139 -9.03 -1.92 0.19
C PHE A 139 -10.43 -1.85 -0.38
N LEU A 140 -11.39 -1.70 0.52
CA LEU A 140 -12.81 -1.74 0.24
C LEU A 140 -13.44 -0.39 0.56
N SER A 141 -14.41 -0.02 -0.28
CA SER A 141 -15.33 1.10 -0.09
C SER A 141 -16.75 0.56 -0.15
N ASP A 142 -17.55 0.81 0.89
CA ASP A 142 -18.89 0.25 1.07
C ASP A 142 -18.91 -1.27 0.85
N SER A 143 -17.93 -1.98 1.44
CA SER A 143 -17.71 -3.43 1.27
C SER A 143 -17.41 -3.93 -0.15
N LYS A 144 -17.15 -3.05 -1.13
CA LYS A 144 -16.70 -3.42 -2.47
C LYS A 144 -15.20 -3.21 -2.58
N PRO A 145 -14.42 -4.14 -3.18
CA PRO A 145 -12.99 -3.94 -3.31
C PRO A 145 -12.72 -2.93 -4.44
N VAL A 146 -12.01 -1.84 -4.12
CA VAL A 146 -11.81 -0.69 -5.03
C VAL A 146 -10.35 -0.43 -5.35
N LEU A 147 -9.44 -0.98 -4.55
CA LEU A 147 -8.01 -0.86 -4.70
C LEU A 147 -7.33 -2.15 -4.25
N ALA A 148 -6.35 -2.62 -5.02
CA ALA A 148 -5.47 -3.71 -4.64
C ALA A 148 -4.01 -3.33 -4.86
N ILE A 149 -3.17 -3.65 -3.89
CA ILE A 149 -1.71 -3.51 -3.95
C ILE A 149 -1.13 -4.92 -3.85
N VAL A 150 -0.37 -5.32 -4.86
CA VAL A 150 0.38 -6.58 -4.86
C VAL A 150 1.86 -6.26 -4.80
N GLY A 151 2.47 -6.53 -3.66
CA GLY A 151 3.86 -6.26 -3.40
C GLY A 151 4.77 -7.49 -3.49
N SER A 152 6.06 -7.24 -3.67
CA SER A 152 7.08 -8.30 -3.62
C SER A 152 7.56 -8.62 -2.20
N SER A 153 7.25 -7.79 -1.21
CA SER A 153 7.94 -7.77 0.09
C SER A 153 6.98 -7.68 1.26
N ASN A 154 7.30 -8.39 2.33
CA ASN A 154 6.40 -8.55 3.48
C ASN A 154 6.12 -7.22 4.20
N PHE A 155 5.06 -7.24 5.02
CA PHE A 155 4.73 -6.21 6.01
C PHE A 155 5.72 -6.20 7.20
N SER A 156 7.02 -6.19 6.88
CA SER A 156 8.13 -6.25 7.83
C SER A 156 9.25 -5.27 7.45
N ALA A 157 10.35 -5.26 8.22
CA ALA A 157 11.57 -4.56 7.81
C ALA A 157 12.19 -5.20 6.55
N PRO A 158 12.74 -4.40 5.62
CA PRO A 158 12.80 -2.93 5.62
C PRO A 158 11.56 -2.24 5.04
N THR A 159 10.64 -2.96 4.38
CA THR A 159 9.50 -2.40 3.63
C THR A 159 8.60 -1.48 4.44
N MET A 160 8.31 -1.86 5.69
CA MET A 160 7.47 -1.08 6.61
C MET A 160 8.23 -0.03 7.40
N TYR A 161 9.51 0.18 7.07
CA TYR A 161 10.45 1.00 7.85
C TYR A 161 11.12 2.04 6.95
N GLY A 162 11.34 3.24 7.48
CA GLY A 162 12.02 4.34 6.79
C GLY A 162 11.65 5.70 7.35
N GLY A 163 12.20 6.77 6.77
CA GLY A 163 11.99 8.14 7.25
C GLY A 163 10.66 8.77 6.80
N SER A 164 10.41 9.98 7.29
CA SER A 164 9.28 10.85 6.89
C SER A 164 9.43 11.38 5.46
N GLU A 165 8.34 11.92 4.92
CA GLU A 165 8.23 12.44 3.54
C GLU A 165 9.31 13.48 3.20
N HIS A 166 9.85 14.15 4.22
CA HIS A 166 10.80 15.25 4.08
C HIS A 166 12.26 14.78 4.02
N LYS A 167 12.51 13.47 4.08
CA LYS A 167 13.85 12.88 3.98
C LYS A 167 13.85 11.79 2.92
N PHE A 168 13.75 12.20 1.65
CA PHE A 168 14.13 11.29 0.56
C PHE A 168 15.62 10.94 0.72
N ILE A 169 15.88 9.73 1.19
CA ILE A 169 17.21 9.12 1.17
C ILE A 169 17.12 8.02 0.14
N ALA A 170 17.64 8.28 -1.07
CA ALA A 170 17.87 7.21 -2.04
C ALA A 170 18.61 6.08 -1.31
N SER A 171 18.06 4.87 -1.32
CA SER A 171 18.61 3.76 -0.56
C SER A 171 20.10 3.59 -0.90
N PRO A 172 21.03 3.74 0.07
CA PRO A 172 22.46 3.71 -0.22
C PRO A 172 23.00 2.30 -0.49
N SER A 173 22.16 1.28 -0.30
CA SER A 173 22.49 -0.13 -0.49
C SER A 173 21.96 -0.67 -1.82
N ARG A 174 22.55 -1.78 -2.31
CA ARG A 174 22.06 -2.52 -3.48
C ARG A 174 20.56 -2.79 -3.32
N VAL A 175 19.74 -2.04 -4.03
CA VAL A 175 18.29 -2.20 -4.00
C VAL A 175 17.98 -3.54 -4.66
N GLN A 176 17.36 -4.46 -3.90
CA GLN A 176 16.73 -5.62 -4.50
C GLN A 176 15.70 -5.11 -5.52
N VAL A 177 15.71 -5.67 -6.73
CA VAL A 177 14.73 -5.29 -7.75
C VAL A 177 13.39 -5.86 -7.31
N GLU A 178 12.63 -5.00 -6.64
CA GLU A 178 11.31 -5.27 -6.11
C GLU A 178 10.30 -4.45 -6.91
N ALA A 179 9.16 -5.06 -7.22
CA ALA A 179 8.11 -4.45 -8.02
C ALA A 179 6.79 -4.59 -7.27
N ASP A 180 6.14 -3.45 -7.04
CA ASP A 180 4.79 -3.40 -6.49
C ASP A 180 3.83 -2.97 -7.59
N SER A 181 2.70 -3.66 -7.69
CA SER A 181 1.63 -3.35 -8.65
C SER A 181 0.40 -2.82 -7.91
N PHE A 182 -0.15 -1.72 -8.40
CA PHE A 182 -1.29 -1.02 -7.82
C PHE A 182 -2.41 -1.05 -8.84
N TYR A 183 -3.60 -1.46 -8.41
CA TYR A 183 -4.79 -1.56 -9.23
C TYR A 183 -5.91 -0.79 -8.55
N TRP A 184 -6.61 0.13 -9.22
CA TRP A 184 -7.70 0.90 -8.59
C TRP A 184 -8.88 1.13 -9.53
N LEU A 185 -10.07 1.33 -8.99
CA LEU A 185 -11.23 1.69 -9.79
C LEU A 185 -11.26 3.21 -10.04
N ARG A 186 -11.35 3.62 -11.30
CA ARG A 186 -11.47 5.04 -11.72
C ARG A 186 -12.69 5.77 -11.11
N SER A 187 -13.70 5.03 -10.66
CA SER A 187 -14.91 5.56 -10.06
C SER A 187 -14.72 6.00 -8.60
N HIS A 188 -13.61 5.66 -7.95
CA HIS A 188 -13.36 5.92 -6.54
C HIS A 188 -12.26 6.98 -6.37
N LEU A 189 -12.71 8.25 -6.30
CA LEU A 189 -11.86 9.43 -6.42
C LEU A 189 -10.87 9.61 -5.25
N ASP A 190 -11.17 9.16 -4.03
CA ASP A 190 -10.26 9.42 -2.91
C ASP A 190 -9.17 8.33 -2.84
N ALA A 191 -9.54 7.05 -3.02
CA ALA A 191 -8.59 5.95 -3.09
C ALA A 191 -7.67 6.03 -4.32
N ASP A 192 -8.21 6.35 -5.51
CA ASP A 192 -7.39 6.48 -6.71
C ASP A 192 -6.45 7.68 -6.66
N GLN A 193 -6.93 8.80 -6.11
CA GLN A 193 -6.17 10.02 -6.00
C GLN A 193 -5.02 9.87 -5.03
N VAL A 194 -5.22 9.12 -3.96
CA VAL A 194 -4.17 8.79 -3.01
C VAL A 194 -3.03 8.01 -3.67
N VAL A 195 -3.34 6.99 -4.47
CA VAL A 195 -2.33 6.19 -5.17
C VAL A 195 -1.63 7.02 -6.25
N HIS A 196 -2.41 7.80 -6.99
CA HIS A 196 -1.89 8.75 -7.98
C HIS A 196 -0.97 9.80 -7.35
N ASP A 197 -1.38 10.43 -6.25
CA ASP A 197 -0.59 11.47 -5.58
C ASP A 197 0.64 10.88 -4.92
N ALA A 198 0.55 9.68 -4.32
CA ALA A 198 1.71 8.96 -3.83
C ALA A 198 2.72 8.67 -4.95
N PHE A 199 2.24 8.35 -6.15
CA PHE A 199 3.10 8.15 -7.31
C PHE A 199 3.70 9.45 -7.84
N HIS A 200 2.88 10.50 -7.99
CA HIS A 200 3.24 11.75 -8.65
C HIS A 200 4.06 12.71 -7.79
N TYR A 201 3.72 12.87 -6.50
CA TYR A 201 4.46 13.76 -5.60
C TYR A 201 5.84 13.23 -5.22
N TRP A 202 6.08 11.92 -5.33
CA TRP A 202 7.29 11.29 -4.78
C TRP A 202 8.16 10.53 -5.77
N GLY A 203 7.65 10.24 -6.97
CA GLY A 203 8.41 9.80 -8.14
C GLY A 203 8.58 10.88 -9.21
N GLY A 204 8.12 12.09 -8.93
CA GLY A 204 7.86 13.15 -9.89
C GLY A 204 9.09 13.65 -10.65
N GLY A 205 9.44 12.96 -11.73
CA GLY A 205 10.09 13.61 -12.85
C GLY A 205 10.81 12.71 -13.84
N ARG A 206 11.18 11.47 -13.51
CA ARG A 206 12.10 10.71 -14.38
C ARG A 206 11.70 9.33 -14.86
N LEU A 207 10.74 8.61 -14.27
CA LEU A 207 10.77 7.15 -14.45
C LEU A 207 9.51 6.38 -14.81
N ALA A 208 8.39 7.01 -15.16
CA ALA A 208 7.36 6.26 -15.88
C ALA A 208 6.32 7.14 -16.59
N PRO A 209 6.68 7.91 -17.63
CA PRO A 209 5.79 7.88 -18.77
C PRO A 209 5.87 6.45 -19.34
N HIS A 210 4.74 5.84 -19.71
CA HIS A 210 4.65 4.71 -20.67
C HIS A 210 4.56 3.24 -20.21
N ILE A 211 3.74 2.88 -19.21
CA ILE A 211 2.83 1.74 -19.45
C ILE A 211 1.45 2.17 -19.02
N ALA A 212 0.86 2.96 -19.90
CA ALA A 212 -0.44 3.49 -19.69
C ALA A 212 -1.44 2.85 -20.64
N PHE A 213 -2.19 1.86 -20.14
CA PHE A 213 -3.25 1.15 -20.85
C PHE A 213 -4.54 2.00 -20.93
N ASP A 214 -4.50 3.10 -21.69
CA ASP A 214 -5.55 4.15 -21.65
C ASP A 214 -6.76 3.74 -22.49
N HIS A 215 -7.56 2.82 -21.98
CA HIS A 215 -8.78 2.39 -22.64
C HIS A 215 -9.76 1.82 -21.61
N GLU A 216 -11.03 2.21 -21.71
CA GLU A 216 -12.14 1.74 -20.84
C GLU A 216 -12.26 0.21 -20.74
N LYS A 217 -11.75 -0.53 -21.74
CA LYS A 217 -11.71 -2.00 -21.73
C LYS A 217 -10.85 -2.57 -20.60
N PHE A 218 -9.93 -1.77 -20.07
CA PHE A 218 -9.09 -2.16 -18.94
C PHE A 218 -9.77 -1.89 -17.60
N ASP A 219 -10.83 -1.09 -17.56
CA ASP A 219 -11.56 -0.81 -16.32
C ASP A 219 -12.27 -2.07 -15.84
N GLU A 220 -12.98 -2.78 -16.73
CA GLU A 220 -13.60 -4.09 -16.45
C GLU A 220 -12.56 -5.16 -16.06
N GLU A 221 -11.40 -5.16 -16.71
CA GLU A 221 -10.33 -6.12 -16.39
C GLU A 221 -9.69 -5.81 -15.02
N ILE A 222 -9.64 -4.53 -14.64
CA ILE A 222 -9.13 -4.15 -13.32
C ILE A 222 -10.10 -4.47 -12.21
N GLU A 223 -11.39 -4.22 -12.43
CA GLU A 223 -12.44 -4.66 -11.52
C GLU A 223 -12.32 -6.18 -11.30
N LYS A 224 -12.23 -6.97 -12.38
CA LYS A 224 -12.01 -8.43 -12.28
C LYS A 224 -10.74 -8.80 -11.52
N LEU A 225 -9.62 -8.09 -11.73
CA LEU A 225 -8.36 -8.36 -11.03
C LEU A 225 -8.48 -8.10 -9.52
N ILE A 226 -9.09 -6.97 -9.15
CA ILE A 226 -9.30 -6.58 -7.75
C ILE A 226 -10.28 -7.56 -7.08
N GLU A 227 -11.42 -7.82 -7.70
CA GLU A 227 -12.43 -8.76 -7.19
C GLU A 227 -11.91 -10.19 -7.12
N SER A 228 -11.15 -10.65 -8.11
CA SER A 228 -10.56 -11.99 -8.10
C SER A 228 -9.52 -12.13 -6.98
N THR A 229 -8.71 -11.09 -6.77
CA THR A 229 -7.74 -11.04 -5.67
C THR A 229 -8.45 -11.10 -4.32
N TYR A 230 -9.49 -10.29 -4.13
CA TYR A 230 -10.31 -10.29 -2.92
C TYR A 230 -11.00 -11.63 -2.70
N SER A 231 -11.72 -12.14 -3.70
CA SER A 231 -12.43 -13.42 -3.65
C SER A 231 -11.48 -14.59 -3.35
N ARG A 232 -10.26 -14.53 -3.88
CA ARG A 232 -9.25 -15.53 -3.61
C ARG A 232 -8.79 -15.48 -2.16
N LEU A 233 -8.57 -14.29 -1.59
CA LEU A 233 -8.27 -14.14 -0.16
C LEU A 233 -9.37 -14.71 0.71
N ASP A 234 -10.63 -14.40 0.41
CA ASP A 234 -11.78 -14.88 1.20
C ASP A 234 -12.00 -16.40 1.08
N SER A 235 -11.57 -17.02 -0.01
CA SER A 235 -11.72 -18.47 -0.23
C SER A 235 -10.90 -19.37 0.69
N PHE A 236 -9.88 -18.83 1.39
CA PHE A 236 -9.05 -19.62 2.30
C PHE A 236 -9.73 -19.79 3.67
N SER A 237 -9.48 -20.95 4.29
CA SER A 237 -9.94 -21.18 5.66
C SER A 237 -8.99 -20.53 6.66
N TRP A 238 -9.29 -19.28 6.99
CA TRP A 238 -8.57 -18.53 8.02
C TRP A 238 -9.06 -18.89 9.42
N ARG A 239 -8.17 -18.81 10.41
CA ARG A 239 -8.47 -19.01 11.83
C ARG A 239 -8.05 -17.77 12.61
N ASP A 240 -8.90 -17.29 13.50
CA ASP A 240 -8.56 -16.17 14.39
C ASP A 240 -7.38 -16.49 15.31
N VAL A 241 -6.59 -15.46 15.59
CA VAL A 241 -5.32 -15.55 16.32
C VAL A 241 -5.35 -14.87 17.68
#